data_AF-A0AAU8XV07-F1
#
_entry.id   AF-A0AAU8XV07-F1
#
_cell.length_a   1.000
_cell.length_b   1.000
_cell.length_c   1.000
_cell.angle_alpha   90.00
_cell.angle_beta   90.00
_cell.angle_gamma   90.00
#
_symmetry.space_group_name_H-M   'P 1'
#
loop_
_entity.id
_entity.type
_entity.pdbx_description
1 polymer ?
#
loop_
_entity_poly.entity_id
_entity_poly.type
_entity_poly.pdbx_seq_one_letter_code
_entity_poly.pdbx_strand_id
1 'polypeptide(L)'
;MKIKIDIGTRGTLKEFKKSYQRKFLEKYGYKAYGHVATFNRPVILAETVETKYGELVVHDNDVVTYVGNKHWSVSHETMVGKSPDNQE
;
A
#
# COMPACT_ATOMS: atom_id res chain seq x y z
N MET A 1 -7.38 -1.59 16.99
CA MET A 1 -6.66 -0.66 16.10
C MET A 1 -5.18 -0.77 16.44
N LYS A 2 -4.31 -1.07 15.46
CA LYS A 2 -2.86 -1.23 15.73
C LYS A 2 -2.18 0.14 15.82
N ILE A 3 -1.18 0.28 16.70
CA ILE A 3 -0.49 1.56 16.99
C ILE A 3 0.94 1.63 16.46
N LYS A 4 1.43 0.57 15.79
CA LYS A 4 2.77 0.46 15.23
C LYS A 4 2.74 -0.41 13.96
N ILE A 5 3.66 -0.14 13.03
CA ILE A 5 4.00 -1.05 11.93
C ILE A 5 5.47 -1.46 12.12
N ASP A 6 5.72 -2.74 12.35
CA ASP A 6 7.07 -3.26 12.48
C ASP A 6 7.72 -3.40 11.11
N ILE A 7 9.05 -3.22 11.04
CA ILE A 7 9.81 -3.45 9.82
C ILE A 7 9.61 -4.92 9.39
N GLY A 8 9.33 -5.13 8.10
CA GLY A 8 9.00 -6.43 7.53
C GLY A 8 7.51 -6.79 7.56
N THR A 9 6.65 -5.95 8.15
CA THR A 9 5.19 -6.17 8.08
C THR A 9 4.74 -6.12 6.61
N ARG A 10 4.17 -7.21 6.13
CA ARG A 10 3.70 -7.40 4.74
C ARG A 10 2.20 -7.62 4.71
N GLY A 11 1.54 -7.10 3.69
CA GLY A 11 0.11 -7.28 3.43
C GLY A 11 -0.33 -6.48 2.21
N THR A 12 -1.58 -6.64 1.81
CA THR A 12 -2.17 -5.80 0.75
C THR A 12 -2.46 -4.39 1.26
N LEU A 13 -2.46 -3.38 0.37
CA LEU A 13 -2.83 -2.02 0.76
C LEU A 13 -4.23 -1.97 1.43
N LYS A 14 -5.17 -2.77 0.92
CA LYS A 14 -6.52 -2.93 1.49
C LYS A 14 -6.49 -3.39 2.95
N GLU A 15 -5.64 -4.35 3.29
CA GLU A 15 -5.50 -4.84 4.67
C GLU A 15 -4.91 -3.78 5.59
N PHE A 16 -3.94 -2.99 5.12
CA PHE A 16 -3.40 -1.86 5.87
C PHE A 16 -4.47 -0.79 6.13
N LYS A 17 -5.26 -0.41 5.11
CA LYS A 17 -6.36 0.56 5.23
C LYS A 17 -7.47 0.09 6.20
N LYS A 18 -7.72 -1.22 6.28
CA LYS A 18 -8.66 -1.80 7.24
C LYS A 18 -8.11 -1.82 8.66
N SER A 19 -6.79 -2.02 8.81
CA SER A 19 -6.13 -2.23 10.11
C SER A 19 -5.70 -0.92 10.80
N TYR A 20 -5.45 0.13 10.02
CA TYR A 20 -4.87 1.38 10.47
C TYR A 20 -5.65 2.60 9.95
N GLN A 21 -5.69 3.66 10.75
CA GLN A 21 -6.23 4.94 10.30
C GLN A 21 -5.34 5.58 9.24
N ARG A 22 -5.94 6.30 8.28
CA ARG A 22 -5.22 6.99 7.21
C ARG A 22 -4.11 7.93 7.74
N LYS A 23 -4.44 8.80 8.70
CA LYS A 23 -3.47 9.71 9.36
C LYS A 23 -2.31 8.99 10.02
N PHE A 24 -2.51 7.75 10.45
CA PHE A 24 -1.43 6.93 10.99
C PHE A 24 -0.53 6.41 9.86
N LEU A 25 -1.11 5.87 8.79
CA LEU A 25 -0.36 5.44 7.60
C LEU A 25 0.44 6.59 6.97
N GLU A 26 -0.11 7.81 6.97
CA GLU A 26 0.58 9.03 6.50
C GLU A 26 1.92 9.28 7.22
N LYS A 27 2.01 8.96 8.51
CA LYS A 27 3.27 9.06 9.27
C LYS A 27 4.33 8.04 8.83
N TYR A 28 3.88 6.96 8.20
CA TYR A 28 4.70 5.84 7.73
C TYR A 28 4.96 5.93 6.22
N GLY A 29 4.66 7.06 5.55
CA GLY A 29 5.00 7.29 4.15
C GLY A 29 3.94 6.88 3.13
N TYR A 30 2.74 6.52 3.58
CA TYR A 30 1.57 6.44 2.68
C TYR A 30 1.01 7.84 2.40
N LYS A 31 0.54 8.09 1.18
CA LYS A 31 -0.10 9.35 0.80
C LYS A 31 -1.35 9.05 -0.01
N ALA A 32 -2.39 9.86 0.19
CA ALA A 32 -3.63 9.79 -0.57
C ALA A 32 -3.91 11.16 -1.18
N TYR A 33 -3.88 11.23 -2.50
CA TYR A 33 -4.18 12.44 -3.25
C TYR A 33 -5.65 12.40 -3.67
N GLY A 34 -6.34 13.50 -3.37
CA GLY A 34 -7.76 13.60 -3.62
C GLY A 34 -8.21 15.05 -3.57
N HIS A 35 -9.47 15.27 -3.93
CA HIS A 35 -10.13 16.55 -3.77
C HIS A 35 -11.41 16.37 -2.95
N VAL A 36 -11.88 17.47 -2.36
CA VAL A 36 -13.19 17.51 -1.73
C VAL A 36 -14.20 17.76 -2.83
N ALA A 37 -15.03 16.77 -3.14
CA ALA A 37 -16.12 16.93 -4.08
C ALA A 37 -17.29 17.71 -3.46
N THR A 38 -18.24 18.11 -4.29
CA THR A 38 -19.54 18.66 -3.88
C THR A 38 -20.16 17.77 -2.79
N PHE A 39 -20.72 18.39 -1.73
CA PHE A 39 -21.23 17.72 -0.52
C PHE A 39 -20.18 17.14 0.46
N ASN A 40 -18.97 17.70 0.52
CA ASN A 40 -17.93 17.35 1.50
C ASN A 40 -17.49 15.88 1.50
N ARG A 41 -17.67 15.17 0.38
CA ARG A 41 -17.18 13.79 0.26
C ARG A 41 -15.74 13.81 -0.30
N PRO A 42 -14.75 13.27 0.44
CA PRO A 42 -13.40 13.15 -0.08
C PRO A 42 -13.36 12.11 -1.20
N VAL A 43 -12.90 12.51 -2.38
CA VAL A 43 -12.65 11.61 -3.52
C VAL A 43 -11.14 11.37 -3.57
N ILE A 44 -10.72 10.13 -3.34
CA ILE A 44 -9.33 9.72 -3.50
C ILE A 44 -9.11 9.38 -4.98
N LEU A 45 -8.17 10.07 -5.60
CA LEU A 45 -7.81 9.89 -7.01
C LEU A 45 -6.58 8.99 -7.17
N ALA A 46 -5.63 9.09 -6.24
CA ALA A 46 -4.42 8.28 -6.25
C ALA A 46 -3.96 7.99 -4.83
N GLU A 47 -3.43 6.79 -4.62
CA GLU A 47 -2.77 6.38 -3.39
C GLU A 47 -1.31 6.08 -3.74
N THR A 48 -0.38 6.59 -2.94
CA THR A 48 1.06 6.36 -3.14
C THR A 48 1.71 5.92 -1.84
N VAL A 49 2.87 5.29 -1.97
CA VAL A 49 3.79 5.03 -0.86
C VAL A 49 5.17 5.53 -1.19
N GLU A 50 5.88 6.03 -0.19
CA GLU A 50 7.30 6.36 -0.32
C GLU A 50 8.09 5.05 -0.48
N THR A 51 8.94 4.97 -1.49
CA THR A 51 9.89 3.87 -1.70
C THR A 51 11.31 4.43 -1.69
N LYS A 52 12.33 3.58 -1.65
CA LYS A 52 13.73 4.03 -1.78
C LYS A 52 14.04 4.75 -3.10
N TYR A 53 13.13 4.66 -4.09
CA TYR A 53 13.29 5.27 -5.41
C TYR A 53 12.37 6.48 -5.62
N GLY A 54 11.67 6.93 -4.57
CA GLY A 54 10.65 7.99 -4.64
C GLY A 54 9.24 7.44 -4.42
N GLU A 55 8.23 8.25 -4.73
CA GLU A 55 6.83 7.86 -4.56
C GLU A 55 6.38 6.89 -5.66
N LEU A 56 5.69 5.82 -5.26
CA LEU A 56 5.09 4.86 -6.18
C LEU A 56 3.58 4.80 -5.97
N VAL A 57 2.82 4.85 -7.06
CA VAL A 57 1.36 4.64 -7.06
C VAL A 57 1.05 3.19 -6.70
N VAL A 58 0.08 2.99 -5.81
CA VAL A 58 -0.36 1.69 -5.34
C VAL A 58 -1.88 1.56 -5.38
N HIS A 59 -2.34 0.32 -5.53
CA HIS A 59 -3.73 -0.08 -5.55
C HIS A 59 -4.05 -1.04 -4.40
N ASP A 60 -5.34 -1.23 -4.13
CA ASP A 60 -5.82 -2.03 -2.99
C ASP A 60 -5.26 -3.47 -2.94
N ASN A 61 -5.00 -4.07 -4.10
CA ASN A 61 -4.50 -5.44 -4.22
C ASN A 61 -2.97 -5.53 -4.26
N ASP A 62 -2.26 -4.40 -4.29
CA ASP A 62 -0.80 -4.42 -4.30
C ASP A 62 -0.29 -4.85 -2.93
N VAL A 63 0.69 -5.74 -2.95
CA VAL A 63 1.35 -6.22 -1.75
C VAL A 63 2.44 -5.22 -1.38
N VAL A 64 2.29 -4.62 -0.20
CA VAL A 64 3.22 -3.64 0.35
C VAL A 64 3.89 -4.21 1.60
N THR A 65 5.18 -3.95 1.74
CA THR A 65 5.98 -4.34 2.92
C THR A 65 6.64 -3.10 3.49
N TYR A 66 6.42 -2.82 4.77
CA TYR A 66 7.06 -1.69 5.43
C TYR A 66 8.54 -1.99 5.69
N VAL A 67 9.44 -1.20 5.12
CA VAL A 67 10.90 -1.43 5.23
C VAL A 67 11.59 -0.45 6.19
N GLY A 68 10.82 0.38 6.90
CA GLY A 68 11.36 1.35 7.86
C GLY A 68 11.61 2.72 7.25
N ASN A 69 11.84 3.72 8.11
CA ASN A 69 12.11 5.11 7.71
C ASN A 69 11.08 5.68 6.71
N LYS A 70 9.80 5.36 6.91
CA LYS A 70 8.68 5.73 6.03
C LYS A 70 8.70 5.09 4.64
N HIS A 71 9.62 4.18 4.35
CA HIS A 71 9.70 3.53 3.06
C HIS A 71 8.95 2.20 3.02
N TRP A 72 8.50 1.85 1.82
CA TRP A 72 7.81 0.62 1.48
C TRP A 72 8.49 -0.07 0.30
N SER A 73 8.39 -1.39 0.29
CA SER A 73 8.58 -2.22 -0.90
C SER A 73 7.22 -2.60 -1.43
N VAL A 74 7.04 -2.56 -2.75
CA VAL A 74 5.78 -2.90 -3.42
C VAL A 74 6.03 -4.06 -4.37
N SER A 75 5.16 -5.05 -4.36
CA SER A 75 5.13 -6.14 -5.33
C SER A 75 3.70 -6.33 -5.84
N HIS A 76 3.56 -6.45 -7.15
CA HIS A 76 2.31 -6.87 -7.76
C HIS A 76 2.31 -8.38 -7.78
N GLU A 77 1.39 -9.02 -7.07
CA GLU A 77 1.08 -10.42 -7.35
C GLU A 77 0.31 -10.44 -8.67
N THR A 78 1.03 -10.37 -9.78
CA THR A 78 0.50 -10.92 -11.03
C THR A 78 0.14 -12.36 -10.72
N MET A 79 -1.11 -12.76 -11.00
CA MET A 79 -1.42 -14.17 -11.17
C MET A 79 -0.52 -14.69 -12.29
N VAL A 80 0.69 -15.12 -11.94
CA VAL A 80 1.50 -15.97 -12.79
C VAL A 80 0.64 -17.21 -12.92
N GLY A 81 -0.01 -17.35 -14.07
CA GLY A 81 -0.62 -18.61 -14.45
C GLY A 81 0.40 -19.69 -14.13
N LYS A 82 -0.03 -20.73 -13.41
CA LYS A 82 0.77 -21.91 -13.13
C LYS A 82 1.58 -22.21 -14.39
N SER A 83 2.90 -22.04 -14.32
CA SER A 83 3.77 -22.62 -15.33
C SER A 83 3.41 -24.11 -15.33
N PRO A 84 3.04 -24.72 -16.48
CA PRO A 84 2.94 -26.17 -16.51
C PRO A 84 4.30 -26.68 -16.07
N ASP A 85 4.30 -27.42 -14.96
CA ASP A 85 5.47 -28.11 -14.47
C ASP A 85 6.08 -28.88 -15.64
N ASN A 86 7.32 -28.52 -16.00
CA ASN A 86 8.20 -29.47 -16.62
C ASN A 86 8.52 -30.50 -15.53
N GLN A 87 7.77 -31.60 -15.52
CA GLN A 87 8.16 -32.84 -14.87
C GLN A 87 8.00 -33.98 -15.87
N GLU A 88 9.18 -34.38 -16.35
CA GLU A 88 9.64 -35.64 -16.98
C GLU A 88 8.90 -36.24 -18.18
#